data_AF-A0A966IUC9-F1
#
_entry.id   AF-A0A966IUC9-F1
#
_cell.length_a   1.000
_cell.length_b   1.000
_cell.length_c   1.000
_cell.angle_alpha   90.00
_cell.angle_beta   90.00
_cell.angle_gamma   90.00
#
_symmetry.space_group_name_H-M   'P 1'
#
loop_
_entity.id
_entity.type
_entity.pdbx_description
1 polymer ?
#
loop_
_entity_poly.entity_id
_entity_poly.type
_entity_poly.pdbx_seq_one_letter_code
_entity_poly.pdbx_strand_id
1 'polypeptide(L)'
;LINSGSASASEIVAGALKDHRRGVLLGTRSFGKGSVQSVIPVSGNSAMRLTTARYYTPSGISIQAKGITPDIEVALARIETLEGGNTREEDLQGALDKSKAGQASKDSGASGDSKGDTPEAAAGTAPEDQSKIDYQLARALDLIRGVSIFNVTKPGS
;
A
#
# COMPACT_ATOMS: atom_id res chain seq x y z
N LEU A 1 -1.27 -3.55 -7.32
CA LEU A 1 0.00 -3.59 -6.55
C LEU A 1 0.98 -4.45 -7.35
N ILE A 2 2.21 -3.98 -7.57
CA ILE A 2 3.29 -4.70 -8.28
C ILE A 2 4.59 -4.62 -7.49
N ASN A 3 5.48 -5.59 -7.70
CA ASN A 3 6.81 -5.63 -7.11
C ASN A 3 7.80 -6.41 -7.98
N SER A 4 9.04 -6.57 -7.54
CA SER A 4 10.09 -7.32 -8.25
C SER A 4 9.77 -8.79 -8.54
N GLY A 5 8.82 -9.39 -7.81
CA GLY A 5 8.32 -10.74 -8.08
C GLY A 5 7.24 -10.80 -9.18
N SER A 6 6.69 -9.65 -9.58
CA SER A 6 5.72 -9.55 -10.67
C SER A 6 6.44 -9.72 -12.00
N ALA A 7 6.22 -10.84 -12.69
CA ALA A 7 6.93 -11.19 -13.92
C ALA A 7 6.00 -11.77 -14.99
N SER A 8 6.42 -11.74 -16.26
CA SER A 8 5.73 -12.42 -17.36
C SER A 8 4.30 -11.86 -17.58
N ALA A 9 3.27 -12.72 -17.55
CA ALA A 9 1.88 -12.32 -17.80
C ALA A 9 1.40 -11.17 -16.89
N SER A 10 1.82 -11.13 -15.63
CA SER A 10 1.45 -10.04 -14.71
C SER A 10 1.97 -8.68 -15.18
N GLU A 11 3.11 -8.64 -15.87
CA GLU A 11 3.67 -7.42 -16.44
C GLU A 11 2.91 -6.96 -17.68
N ILE A 12 2.41 -7.90 -18.49
CA ILE A 12 1.55 -7.62 -19.63
C ILE A 12 0.25 -6.97 -19.14
N VAL A 13 -0.38 -7.54 -18.12
CA VAL A 13 -1.61 -7.01 -17.52
C VAL A 13 -1.37 -5.64 -16.89
N ALA A 14 -0.30 -5.49 -16.10
CA ALA A 14 0.04 -4.22 -15.47
C ALA A 14 0.30 -3.12 -16.50
N GLY A 15 1.10 -3.41 -17.54
CA GLY A 15 1.38 -2.49 -18.63
C GLY A 15 0.13 -2.07 -19.39
N ALA A 16 -0.77 -3.02 -19.70
CA ALA A 16 -2.03 -2.71 -20.37
C ALA A 16 -2.96 -1.83 -19.51
N LEU A 17 -3.10 -2.13 -18.22
CA LEU A 17 -3.91 -1.32 -17.30
C LEU A 17 -3.39 0.12 -17.19
N LYS A 18 -2.06 0.26 -17.10
CA LYS A 18 -1.38 1.57 -17.05
C LYS A 18 -1.56 2.36 -18.34
N ASP A 19 -1.24 1.77 -19.49
CA ASP A 19 -1.29 2.46 -20.79
C ASP A 19 -2.71 2.90 -21.16
N HIS A 20 -3.72 2.09 -20.81
CA HIS A 20 -5.12 2.45 -21.05
C HIS A 20 -5.73 3.34 -19.97
N ARG A 21 -4.96 3.76 -18.94
CA ARG A 21 -5.45 4.52 -17.79
C ARG A 21 -6.66 3.85 -17.10
N ARG A 22 -6.64 2.52 -17.02
CA ARG A 22 -7.72 1.69 -16.45
C ARG A 22 -7.45 1.26 -15.01
N GLY A 23 -6.25 1.55 -14.50
CA GLY A 23 -5.87 1.34 -13.11
C GLY A 23 -4.62 2.13 -12.78
N VAL A 24 -4.40 2.36 -11.48
CA VAL A 24 -3.18 2.95 -10.95
C VAL A 24 -2.29 1.84 -10.43
N LEU A 25 -1.05 1.78 -10.90
CA LEU A 25 -0.05 0.84 -10.40
C LEU A 25 0.67 1.43 -9.19
N LEU A 26 0.73 0.66 -8.11
CA LEU A 26 1.42 1.02 -6.87
C LEU A 26 2.42 -0.08 -6.51
N GLY A 27 3.55 0.29 -5.90
CA GLY A 27 4.55 -0.65 -5.37
C GLY A 27 5.95 -0.38 -5.93
N THR A 28 6.67 -1.41 -6.36
CA THR A 28 8.00 -1.27 -6.96
C THR A 28 8.03 -1.78 -8.41
N ARG A 29 9.10 -1.42 -9.14
CA ARG A 29 9.32 -1.88 -10.51
C ARG A 29 9.24 -3.41 -10.60
N SER A 30 8.54 -3.91 -11.63
CA SER A 30 8.40 -5.35 -11.90
C SER A 30 9.71 -5.98 -12.42
N PHE A 31 9.71 -7.30 -12.58
CA PHE A 31 10.92 -8.07 -12.87
C PHE A 31 11.60 -7.73 -14.22
N GLY A 32 10.81 -7.56 -15.29
CA GLY A 32 11.29 -7.32 -16.65
C GLY A 32 11.40 -8.56 -17.52
N LYS A 33 10.55 -9.57 -17.33
CA LYS A 33 10.49 -10.76 -18.20
C LYS A 33 9.46 -10.54 -19.29
N GLY A 34 9.92 -9.94 -20.37
CA GLY A 34 9.12 -9.63 -21.55
C GLY A 34 9.45 -10.53 -22.74
N SER A 35 9.81 -11.79 -22.56
CA SER A 35 10.15 -12.69 -23.68
C SER A 35 9.40 -14.01 -23.64
N VAL A 36 9.12 -14.55 -24.83
CA VAL A 36 8.51 -15.86 -25.05
C VAL A 36 9.61 -16.86 -25.37
N GLN A 37 9.58 -18.01 -24.70
CA GLN A 37 10.51 -19.09 -24.96
C GLN A 37 9.75 -20.31 -25.44
N SER A 38 10.24 -20.92 -26.52
CA SER A 38 9.72 -22.16 -27.09
C SER A 38 10.76 -23.26 -26.90
N VAL A 39 10.30 -24.47 -26.61
CA VAL A 39 11.16 -25.66 -26.54
C VAL A 39 11.08 -26.36 -27.89
N ILE A 40 12.21 -26.39 -28.60
CA ILE A 40 12.35 -27.01 -29.91
C ILE A 40 13.07 -28.35 -29.71
N PRO A 41 12.43 -29.49 -29.97
CA PRO A 41 13.11 -30.79 -29.89
C PRO A 41 14.25 -30.85 -30.92
N VAL A 42 15.38 -31.41 -30.52
CA VAL A 42 16.51 -31.72 -31.40
C VAL A 42 16.70 -33.23 -31.43
N SER A 43 17.52 -33.75 -32.35
CA SER A 43 17.74 -35.19 -32.53
C SER A 43 18.07 -35.92 -31.22
N GLY A 44 17.44 -37.07 -31.00
CA GLY A 44 17.57 -37.86 -29.77
C GLY A 44 16.62 -37.39 -28.66
N ASN A 45 17.06 -37.51 -27.39
CA ASN A 45 16.31 -37.09 -26.20
C ASN A 45 16.68 -35.67 -25.74
N SER A 46 17.04 -34.78 -26.66
CA SER A 46 17.50 -33.42 -26.36
C SER A 46 16.53 -32.36 -26.87
N ALA A 47 16.53 -31.19 -26.24
CA ALA A 47 15.71 -30.05 -26.67
C ALA A 47 16.44 -28.72 -26.45
N MET A 48 16.15 -27.75 -27.30
CA MET A 48 16.68 -26.39 -27.24
C MET A 48 15.58 -25.43 -26.77
N ARG A 49 15.88 -24.60 -25.76
CA ARG A 49 15.00 -23.51 -25.36
C ARG A 49 15.41 -22.22 -26.08
N LEU A 50 14.57 -21.75 -26.99
CA LEU A 50 14.85 -20.58 -27.83
C LEU A 50 13.87 -19.45 -27.52
N THR A 51 14.38 -18.22 -27.43
CA THR A 51 13.52 -17.04 -27.33
C THR A 51 12.98 -16.70 -28.71
N THR A 52 11.65 -16.73 -28.88
CA THR A 52 10.98 -16.58 -30.18
C THR A 52 10.29 -15.23 -30.34
N ALA A 53 9.93 -14.57 -29.24
CA ALA A 53 9.26 -13.27 -29.28
C ALA A 53 9.56 -12.42 -28.06
N ARG A 54 9.19 -11.14 -28.15
CA ARG A 54 9.20 -10.16 -27.06
C ARG A 54 7.81 -9.56 -26.88
N TYR A 55 7.45 -9.27 -25.64
CA TYR A 55 6.26 -8.54 -25.27
C TYR A 55 6.53 -7.05 -25.17
N TYR A 56 5.56 -6.28 -25.65
CA TYR A 56 5.51 -4.83 -25.59
C TYR A 56 4.19 -4.42 -24.97
N THR A 57 4.20 -3.32 -24.23
CA THR A 57 2.96 -2.70 -23.76
C THR A 57 2.18 -2.10 -24.94
N PRO A 58 0.88 -1.80 -24.80
CA PRO A 58 0.10 -1.14 -25.86
C PRO A 58 0.72 0.16 -26.40
N SER A 59 1.48 0.90 -25.57
CA SER A 59 2.23 2.09 -25.96
C SER A 59 3.54 1.81 -26.71
N GLY A 60 3.87 0.54 -26.95
CA GLY A 60 5.07 0.12 -27.69
C GLY A 60 6.35 0.03 -26.84
N ILE A 61 6.23 0.08 -25.51
CA ILE A 61 7.40 -0.02 -24.62
C ILE A 61 7.75 -1.50 -24.41
N SER A 62 9.01 -1.87 -24.62
CA SER A 62 9.47 -3.24 -24.35
C SER A 62 9.55 -3.49 -22.84
N ILE A 63 8.96 -4.61 -22.41
CA ILE A 63 9.00 -5.06 -21.00
C ILE A 63 10.35 -5.71 -20.68
N GLN A 64 11.01 -6.30 -21.68
CA GLN A 64 12.24 -7.09 -21.47
C GLN A 64 13.35 -6.25 -20.84
N ALA A 65 13.92 -6.76 -19.73
CA ALA A 65 14.98 -6.14 -18.93
C ALA A 65 14.66 -4.77 -18.30
N LYS A 66 13.48 -4.20 -18.58
CA LYS A 66 13.01 -2.93 -18.02
C LYS A 66 11.95 -3.14 -16.93
N GLY A 67 11.01 -4.06 -17.17
CA GLY A 67 9.81 -4.20 -16.36
C GLY A 67 8.82 -3.06 -16.58
N ILE A 68 7.82 -3.03 -15.71
CA ILE A 68 6.77 -2.02 -15.62
C ILE A 68 7.06 -1.17 -14.39
N THR A 69 7.22 0.13 -14.60
CA THR A 69 7.35 1.10 -13.51
C THR A 69 5.96 1.43 -12.96
N PRO A 70 5.74 1.38 -11.64
CA PRO A 70 4.47 1.78 -11.04
C PRO A 70 4.19 3.28 -11.29
N ASP A 71 2.95 3.71 -11.09
CA ASP A 71 2.58 5.12 -11.10
C ASP A 71 2.89 5.78 -9.75
N ILE A 72 2.74 5.02 -8.67
CA ILE A 72 3.09 5.42 -7.31
C ILE A 72 4.14 4.44 -6.78
N GLU A 73 5.37 4.93 -6.65
CA GLU A 73 6.45 4.13 -6.09
C GLU A 73 6.32 4.03 -4.57
N VAL A 74 6.34 2.81 -4.06
CA VAL A 74 6.27 2.50 -2.63
C VAL A 74 7.30 1.40 -2.37
N ALA A 75 8.42 1.76 -1.73
CA ALA A 75 9.45 0.80 -1.37
C ALA A 75 8.94 -0.20 -0.32
N LEU A 76 9.59 -1.35 -0.23
CA LEU A 76 9.40 -2.26 0.90
C LEU A 76 9.94 -1.59 2.15
N ALA A 77 9.09 -1.42 3.15
CA ALA A 77 9.44 -0.79 4.42
C ALA A 77 8.76 -1.51 5.58
N ARG A 78 9.32 -1.33 6.77
CA ARG A 78 8.70 -1.73 8.04
C ARG A 78 8.13 -0.50 8.71
N ILE A 79 6.90 -0.60 9.20
CA ILE A 79 6.28 0.46 9.98
C ILE A 79 6.71 0.27 11.43
N GLU A 80 7.24 1.33 12.03
CA GLU A 80 7.53 1.40 13.45
C GLU A 80 6.78 2.60 14.03
N THR A 81 6.04 2.36 15.11
CA THR A 81 5.37 3.43 15.85
C THR A 81 6.42 4.09 16.73
N LEU A 82 6.70 5.36 16.49
CA LEU A 82 7.56 6.17 17.35
C LEU A 82 6.71 6.82 18.44
N GLU A 83 7.13 6.68 19.71
CA GLU A 83 6.52 7.44 20.80
C GLU A 83 7.11 8.86 20.81
N GLY A 84 6.26 9.85 20.54
CA GLY A 84 6.60 11.27 20.55
C GLY A 84 6.31 11.96 19.23
N GLY A 85 5.42 12.96 19.26
CA GLY A 85 5.04 13.74 18.08
C GLY A 85 3.68 14.44 18.19
N ASN A 86 2.85 14.04 19.14
CA ASN A 86 1.52 14.61 19.32
C ASN A 86 1.53 15.70 20.40
N THR A 87 2.35 16.74 20.25
CA THR A 87 2.13 17.97 21.03
C THR A 87 0.99 18.73 20.38
N ARG A 88 -0.15 18.78 21.05
CA ARG A 88 -1.28 19.60 20.62
C ARG A 88 -1.13 21.00 21.22
N GLU A 89 -1.77 22.01 20.62
CA GLU A 89 -1.73 23.37 21.16
C GLU A 89 -2.23 23.41 22.62
N GLU A 90 -3.25 22.60 22.93
CA GLU A 90 -3.77 22.39 24.28
C GLU A 90 -2.73 21.87 25.29
N ASP A 91 -1.68 21.16 24.86
CA ASP A 91 -0.64 20.63 25.74
C ASP A 91 0.43 21.68 26.07
N LEU A 92 0.52 22.76 25.28
CA LEU A 92 1.53 23.80 25.44
C LEU A 92 1.30 24.64 26.71
N GLN A 93 2.40 25.12 27.28
CA GLN A 93 2.36 26.07 28.40
C GLN A 93 1.90 27.44 27.86
N GLY A 94 0.69 27.85 28.23
CA GLY A 94 0.07 29.08 27.74
C GLY A 94 -0.95 28.90 26.61
N ALA A 95 -1.43 27.67 26.35
CA ALA A 95 -2.55 27.41 25.46
C ALA A 95 -3.73 28.36 25.75
N LEU A 96 -4.38 28.89 24.71
CA LEU A 96 -5.35 29.98 24.85
C LEU A 96 -6.51 29.61 25.80
N ASP A 97 -6.91 28.33 25.79
CA ASP A 97 -7.99 27.82 26.62
C ASP A 97 -7.57 27.54 28.09
N LYS A 98 -6.26 27.47 28.40
CA LYS A 98 -5.74 27.36 29.77
C LYS A 98 -5.77 28.68 30.53
N SER A 99 -6.04 29.81 29.87
CA SER A 99 -6.06 31.15 30.47
C SER A 99 -7.32 31.46 31.31
N LYS A 100 -8.23 30.49 31.50
CA LYS A 100 -9.46 30.66 32.30
C LYS A 100 -9.63 29.71 33.49
N ALA A 101 -8.58 28.99 33.92
CA ALA A 101 -8.64 28.21 35.16
C ALA A 101 -7.37 28.43 36.01
N GLY A 102 -7.57 28.98 37.20
CA GLY A 102 -6.52 29.40 38.12
C GLY A 102 -5.64 28.28 38.67
N GLN A 103 -4.51 28.71 39.22
CA GLN A 103 -3.57 27.94 40.02
C GLN A 103 -4.25 27.19 41.18
N ALA A 104 -3.97 25.88 41.34
CA ALA A 104 -3.82 25.21 42.64
C ALA A 104 -3.35 23.73 42.51
N SER A 105 -2.13 23.46 43.00
CA SER A 105 -1.67 22.33 43.85
C SER A 105 -1.89 20.83 43.52
N LYS A 106 -0.74 20.12 43.47
CA LYS A 106 -0.31 18.88 44.20
C LYS A 106 -1.15 17.58 44.25
N ASP A 107 -0.48 16.52 43.79
CA ASP A 107 -0.16 15.22 44.43
C ASP A 107 -1.23 14.11 44.68
N SER A 108 -0.76 12.87 44.53
CA SER A 108 -1.24 11.55 45.01
C SER A 108 -2.19 10.68 44.16
N GLY A 109 -1.72 9.46 43.84
CA GLY A 109 -2.27 8.23 44.45
C GLY A 109 -3.35 7.40 43.71
N ALA A 110 -2.91 6.31 43.07
CA ALA A 110 -3.43 4.93 43.14
C ALA A 110 -4.92 4.56 42.88
N SER A 111 -5.09 3.67 41.87
CA SER A 111 -5.86 2.40 41.86
C SER A 111 -7.39 2.37 42.04
N GLY A 112 -8.09 1.71 41.10
CA GLY A 112 -9.46 1.24 41.29
C GLY A 112 -10.11 0.63 40.05
N ASP A 113 -10.08 -0.70 39.98
CA ASP A 113 -10.62 -1.59 38.96
C ASP A 113 -12.16 -1.79 39.09
N SER A 114 -12.91 -1.89 37.98
CA SER A 114 -14.07 -2.82 37.81
C SER A 114 -14.95 -2.53 36.58
N LYS A 115 -14.89 -3.49 35.65
CA LYS A 115 -15.96 -4.10 34.83
C LYS A 115 -17.35 -3.43 34.71
N GLY A 116 -17.77 -3.24 33.46
CA GLY A 116 -19.16 -3.21 33.01
C GLY A 116 -19.30 -3.93 31.67
N ASP A 117 -20.22 -4.89 31.61
CA ASP A 117 -20.43 -5.88 30.55
C ASP A 117 -21.15 -5.32 29.31
N THR A 118 -20.97 -6.05 28.21
CA THR A 118 -21.33 -5.84 26.78
C THR A 118 -22.82 -5.52 26.50
N PRO A 119 -23.16 -4.94 25.32
CA PRO A 119 -23.77 -5.81 24.32
C PRO A 119 -23.30 -5.60 22.87
N GLU A 120 -23.23 -6.74 22.21
CA GLU A 120 -22.96 -7.08 20.82
C GLU A 120 -23.93 -6.42 19.82
N ALA A 121 -23.40 -5.67 18.83
CA ALA A 121 -23.94 -5.55 17.46
C ALA A 121 -23.13 -4.55 16.60
N ALA A 122 -22.24 -5.06 15.76
CA ALA A 122 -22.05 -4.66 14.36
C ALA A 122 -20.73 -5.26 13.87
N ALA A 123 -20.81 -6.16 12.89
CA ALA A 123 -19.67 -6.74 12.20
C ALA A 123 -18.94 -5.65 11.40
N GLY A 124 -18.10 -4.86 12.09
CA GLY A 124 -17.04 -4.08 11.48
C GLY A 124 -15.78 -4.93 11.55
N THR A 125 -15.19 -5.22 10.40
CA THR A 125 -13.84 -5.81 10.28
C THR A 125 -12.92 -5.19 11.33
N ALA A 126 -12.46 -6.00 12.29
CA ALA A 126 -11.51 -5.59 13.29
C ALA A 126 -10.32 -4.90 12.60
N PRO A 127 -9.75 -3.83 13.18
CA PRO A 127 -8.53 -3.25 12.63
C PRO A 127 -7.46 -4.34 12.68
N GLU A 128 -7.13 -4.89 11.52
CA GLU A 128 -5.98 -5.77 11.39
C GLU A 128 -4.78 -5.03 11.99
N ASP A 129 -4.09 -5.71 12.89
CA ASP A 129 -2.91 -5.20 13.59
C ASP A 129 -1.93 -4.62 12.58
N GLN A 130 -1.85 -3.28 12.52
CA GLN A 130 -1.04 -2.56 11.52
C GLN A 130 0.45 -2.90 11.63
N SER A 131 0.89 -3.49 12.75
CA SER A 131 2.25 -4.02 12.91
C SER A 131 2.52 -5.30 12.09
N LYS A 132 1.47 -5.95 11.59
CA LYS A 132 1.51 -7.15 10.73
C LYS A 132 1.14 -6.90 9.27
N ILE A 133 0.65 -5.71 8.95
CA ILE A 133 0.28 -5.36 7.57
C ILE A 133 1.54 -4.93 6.81
N ASP A 134 1.81 -5.58 5.68
CA ASP A 134 2.85 -5.17 4.73
C ASP A 134 2.68 -3.68 4.37
N TYR A 135 3.74 -2.88 4.48
CA TYR A 135 3.69 -1.45 4.20
C TYR A 135 3.11 -1.12 2.82
N GLN A 136 3.47 -1.88 1.78
CA GLN A 136 2.95 -1.66 0.44
C GLN A 136 1.45 -1.93 0.35
N LEU A 137 0.96 -2.95 1.07
CA LEU A 137 -0.46 -3.27 1.15
C LEU A 137 -1.22 -2.20 1.95
N ALA A 138 -0.69 -1.76 3.09
CA ALA A 138 -1.27 -0.69 3.88
C ALA A 138 -1.43 0.59 3.04
N ARG A 139 -0.37 0.99 2.32
CA ARG A 139 -0.41 2.14 1.41
C ARG A 139 -1.41 1.98 0.27
N ALA A 140 -1.56 0.77 -0.28
CA ALA A 140 -2.57 0.49 -1.29
C ALA A 140 -3.99 0.66 -0.74
N LEU A 141 -4.24 0.17 0.47
CA LEU A 141 -5.53 0.28 1.13
C LEU A 141 -5.87 1.74 1.46
N ASP A 142 -4.90 2.51 1.96
CA ASP A 142 -5.05 3.95 2.21
C ASP A 142 -5.43 4.70 0.94
N LEU A 143 -4.77 4.39 -0.18
CA LEU A 143 -5.07 5.02 -1.47
C LEU A 143 -6.52 4.73 -1.90
N ILE A 144 -6.97 3.49 -1.80
CA ILE A 144 -8.34 3.10 -2.16
C ILE A 144 -9.36 3.79 -1.26
N ARG A 145 -9.12 3.80 0.07
CA ARG A 145 -9.99 4.48 1.03
C ARG A 145 -10.03 5.99 0.76
N GLY A 146 -8.89 6.62 0.50
CA GLY A 146 -8.80 8.04 0.17
C GLY A 146 -9.56 8.40 -1.09
N VAL A 147 -9.41 7.62 -2.17
CA VAL A 147 -10.18 7.81 -3.42
C VAL A 147 -11.68 7.61 -3.18
N SER A 148 -12.07 6.62 -2.36
CA SER A 148 -13.46 6.38 -2.00
C SER A 148 -14.08 7.58 -1.27
N ILE A 149 -13.41 8.08 -0.23
CA ILE A 149 -13.86 9.26 0.53
C ILE A 149 -13.93 10.49 -0.37
N PHE A 150 -12.92 10.72 -1.23
CA PHE A 150 -12.92 11.84 -2.17
C PHE A 150 -14.11 11.79 -3.12
N ASN A 151 -14.44 10.61 -3.65
CA ASN A 151 -15.59 10.44 -4.53
C ASN A 151 -16.93 10.63 -3.80
N VAL A 152 -17.02 10.27 -2.52
CA VAL A 152 -18.23 10.48 -1.69
C VAL A 152 -18.42 11.94 -1.30
N THR A 153 -17.31 12.65 -1.02
CA THR A 153 -17.33 14.04 -0.53
C THR A 153 -17.40 15.09 -1.64
N LYS A 154 -17.18 14.71 -2.90
CA LYS A 154 -17.35 15.63 -4.03
C LYS A 154 -18.85 15.94 -4.18
N PRO A 155 -19.30 17.17 -3.86
CA PRO A 155 -20.70 17.55 -4.10
C PRO A 155 -20.92 17.56 -5.61
N GLY A 156 -22.09 17.09 -6.04
CA GLY A 156 -22.39 16.68 -7.42
C GLY A 156 -21.86 17.61 -8.53
N SER A 157 -21.27 16.98 -9.54
CA SER A 157 -21.32 17.49 -10.91
C SER A 157 -22.70 17.29 -11.51
#